data_AF-A0A2N6JZP8-F1
#
_entry.id   AF-A0A2N6JZP8-F1
#
_cell.length_a   1.000
_cell.length_b   1.000
_cell.length_c   1.000
_cell.angle_alpha   90.00
_cell.angle_beta   90.00
_cell.angle_gamma   90.00
#
_symmetry.space_group_name_H-M   'P 1'
#
loop_
_entity.id
_entity.type
_entity.pdbx_description
1 polymer ?
#
loop_
_entity_poly.entity_id
_entity_poly.type
_entity_poly.pdbx_seq_one_letter_code
_entity_poly.pdbx_strand_id
1 'polypeptide(L)'
;MRGKHQSREYGLKAGDRVVVRLYDTQNRFLGYSEFECLSANTMVNLILSANPRKYKVVRTVYGLDANSDGMIDAGNTTYDYFTQVSGERVSFLSTSREVQVSQFQVQGLSAVAANSVYPTSFKQGEFTLVRQSINVSSANLAAALKATPGSLVSITDVSDDDSSTYDVGQLMMDYREVGVASGIQVNFDDVPANHWAKEFIAELAALEIIEGFPDGTFRPDEQLTRAQFAAMVNQAFNKVKVRSAVSFKDVSTAFWAYTAIREAYQMGFLDVAGSEFKPNDSLSRLEVLLGFAEGLNYNVSGSPEAILAAYTDAAMIRSDVRSAIAALTQRGIVVNYPDVQTLNTNKVATRAEVCALLYKALVSTGQVVDISSQYAVEGQNVEVQQTDDDDDDDAKFRERRHCNQGIGNGAEGCDPGNSQPHGGSNDEGGRTPGNK
;
A
#
# COMPACT_ATOMS: atom_id res chain seq x y z
N MET A 1 -13.79 7.32 37.32
CA MET A 1 -13.06 6.14 36.83
C MET A 1 -12.79 6.36 35.34
N ARG A 2 -11.52 6.31 34.92
CA ARG A 2 -11.01 6.74 33.60
C ARG A 2 -10.78 5.54 32.66
N GLY A 3 -10.89 5.77 31.35
CA GLY A 3 -10.24 5.05 30.23
C GLY A 3 -11.22 4.34 29.27
N LYS A 4 -11.06 4.30 27.93
CA LYS A 4 -9.93 4.66 27.04
C LYS A 4 -10.41 4.95 25.60
N HIS A 5 -9.72 5.88 24.93
CA HIS A 5 -9.64 6.06 23.48
C HIS A 5 -8.70 5.00 22.87
N GLN A 6 -8.93 4.54 21.63
CA GLN A 6 -7.96 3.80 20.81
C GLN A 6 -7.80 4.47 19.45
N SER A 7 -6.55 4.77 19.10
CA SER A 7 -6.02 5.41 17.90
C SER A 7 -5.74 4.37 16.80
N ARG A 8 -5.95 4.75 15.53
CA ARG A 8 -5.43 4.02 14.35
C ARG A 8 -3.93 4.28 14.25
N GLU A 9 -3.12 3.24 14.33
CA GLU A 9 -1.68 3.31 14.07
C GLU A 9 -1.40 2.90 12.62
N TYR A 10 -0.72 3.77 11.87
CA TYR A 10 -0.06 3.44 10.61
C TYR A 10 1.32 2.88 10.98
N GLY A 11 1.51 1.56 10.86
CA GLY A 11 2.74 0.92 11.30
C GLY A 11 2.84 -0.54 10.88
N LEU A 12 4.04 -1.09 11.06
CA LEU A 12 4.34 -2.51 10.87
C LEU A 12 3.46 -3.37 11.78
N LYS A 13 2.86 -4.43 11.24
CA LYS A 13 2.09 -5.40 12.02
C LYS A 13 2.97 -6.56 12.48
N ALA A 14 2.57 -7.20 13.57
CA ALA A 14 3.17 -8.46 13.97
C ALA A 14 3.11 -9.48 12.81
N GLY A 15 4.22 -10.14 12.53
CA GLY A 15 4.39 -11.08 11.42
C GLY A 15 4.84 -10.44 10.09
N ASP A 16 4.79 -9.11 9.94
CA ASP A 16 5.32 -8.45 8.74
C ASP A 16 6.85 -8.71 8.66
N ARG A 17 7.38 -9.02 7.47
CA ARG A 17 8.82 -9.20 7.24
C ARG A 17 9.43 -7.90 6.70
N VAL A 18 10.46 -7.41 7.36
CA VAL A 18 11.18 -6.20 6.96
C VAL A 18 12.51 -6.59 6.36
N VAL A 19 12.73 -6.16 5.12
CA VAL A 19 13.97 -6.39 4.38
C VAL A 19 14.75 -5.08 4.30
N VAL A 20 15.98 -5.09 4.80
CA VAL A 20 16.86 -3.92 4.82
C VAL A 20 18.06 -4.17 3.93
N ARG A 21 18.26 -3.28 2.95
CA ARG A 21 19.44 -3.25 2.08
C ARG A 21 20.26 -2.02 2.42
N LEU A 22 21.54 -2.25 2.70
CA LEU A 22 22.47 -1.20 3.06
C LEU A 22 23.37 -0.93 1.85
N TYR A 23 23.41 0.33 1.43
CA TYR A 23 24.29 0.83 0.39
C TYR A 23 25.20 1.92 0.98
N ASP A 24 26.39 2.10 0.42
CA ASP A 24 27.19 3.27 0.73
C ASP A 24 26.72 4.51 -0.04
N THR A 25 27.32 5.65 0.26
CA THR A 25 27.03 6.94 -0.39
C THR A 25 27.40 6.98 -1.88
N GLN A 26 28.01 5.93 -2.43
CA GLN A 26 28.23 5.75 -3.87
C GLN A 26 27.32 4.65 -4.46
N ASN A 27 26.24 4.31 -3.74
CA ASN A 27 25.24 3.31 -4.12
C ASN A 27 25.81 1.89 -4.30
N ARG A 28 26.92 1.56 -3.62
CA ARG A 28 27.46 0.20 -3.63
C ARG A 28 26.86 -0.61 -2.50
N PHE A 29 26.45 -1.82 -2.82
CA PHE A 29 25.85 -2.75 -1.86
C PHE A 29 26.84 -3.15 -0.76
N LEU A 30 26.49 -2.86 0.49
CA LEU A 30 27.28 -3.15 1.68
C LEU A 30 26.74 -4.36 2.45
N GLY A 31 25.42 -4.52 2.49
CA GLY A 31 24.78 -5.42 3.43
C GLY A 31 23.32 -5.68 3.15
N TYR A 32 22.85 -6.81 3.66
CA TYR A 32 21.44 -7.22 3.61
C TYR A 32 21.07 -7.80 4.96
N SER A 33 19.95 -7.36 5.51
CA SER A 33 19.36 -7.96 6.69
C SER A 33 17.87 -8.13 6.46
N GLU A 34 17.27 -9.06 7.19
CA GLU A 34 15.84 -9.26 7.21
C GLU A 34 15.41 -9.68 8.60
N PHE A 35 14.30 -9.15 9.11
CA PHE A 35 13.73 -9.50 10.40
C PHE A 35 12.20 -9.50 10.36
N GLU A 36 11.59 -10.15 11.34
CA GLU A 36 10.13 -10.24 11.49
C GLU A 36 9.67 -9.24 12.56
N CYS A 37 8.58 -8.52 12.30
CA CYS A 37 7.95 -7.64 13.26
C CYS A 37 7.23 -8.49 14.32
N LEU A 38 7.48 -8.24 15.60
CA LEU A 38 6.77 -8.93 16.68
C LEU A 38 5.64 -8.05 17.23
N SER A 39 4.74 -8.64 18.00
CA SER A 39 3.53 -7.99 18.52
C SER A 39 3.74 -7.08 19.74
N ALA A 40 4.98 -6.82 20.14
CA ALA A 40 5.33 -6.06 21.35
C ALA A 40 6.41 -5.03 21.03
N ASN A 41 6.64 -4.07 21.94
CA ASN A 41 7.67 -3.05 21.83
C ASN A 41 9.05 -3.68 21.55
N THR A 42 9.46 -3.74 20.29
CA THR A 42 10.67 -4.43 19.86
C THR A 42 11.62 -3.48 19.18
N MET A 43 12.89 -3.59 19.56
CA MET A 43 13.97 -2.81 19.00
C MET A 43 14.87 -3.70 18.14
N VAL A 44 15.25 -3.18 16.97
CA VAL A 44 16.13 -3.86 16.02
C VAL A 44 17.35 -3.00 15.74
N ASN A 45 18.53 -3.58 15.97
CA ASN A 45 19.81 -2.94 15.74
C ASN A 45 20.54 -3.62 14.58
N LEU A 46 20.89 -2.85 13.55
CA LEU A 46 21.70 -3.29 12.42
C LEU A 46 23.11 -2.74 12.60
N ILE A 47 24.09 -3.62 12.80
CA ILE A 47 25.44 -3.24 13.18
C ILE A 47 26.39 -3.58 12.04
N LEU A 48 27.07 -2.54 11.55
CA LEU A 48 28.17 -2.65 10.62
C LEU A 48 29.50 -2.54 11.37
N SER A 49 30.53 -3.17 10.83
CA SER A 49 31.90 -2.91 11.27
C SER A 49 32.35 -1.50 10.86
N ALA A 50 33.41 -1.01 11.51
CA ALA A 50 34.07 0.25 11.12
C ALA A 50 34.61 0.27 9.67
N ASN A 51 34.71 -0.90 9.01
CA ASN A 51 35.07 -0.99 7.58
C ASN A 51 34.11 -1.94 6.84
N PRO A 52 32.86 -1.52 6.58
CA PRO A 52 31.82 -2.40 6.06
C PRO A 52 32.15 -2.97 4.68
N ARG A 53 32.92 -2.25 3.85
CA ARG A 53 33.36 -2.74 2.53
C ARG A 53 34.36 -3.89 2.61
N LYS A 54 35.18 -3.92 3.66
CA LYS A 54 36.16 -5.00 3.89
C LYS A 54 35.47 -6.25 4.42
N TYR A 55 34.64 -6.08 5.45
CA TYR A 55 34.06 -7.23 6.14
C TYR A 55 32.78 -7.74 5.48
N LYS A 56 31.98 -6.86 4.86
CA LYS A 56 30.74 -7.19 4.15
C LYS A 56 29.81 -8.08 4.98
N VAL A 57 29.74 -7.78 6.27
CA VAL A 57 28.94 -8.53 7.23
C VAL A 57 28.07 -7.53 7.98
N VAL A 58 26.82 -7.92 8.20
CA VAL A 58 25.87 -7.20 9.05
C VAL A 58 25.54 -8.11 10.23
N ARG A 59 25.61 -7.57 11.45
CA ARG A 59 25.03 -8.22 12.63
C ARG A 59 23.66 -7.61 12.86
N THR A 60 22.66 -8.46 13.10
CA THR A 60 21.31 -8.04 13.44
C THR A 60 21.01 -8.51 14.85
N VAL A 61 20.76 -7.56 15.74
CA VAL A 61 20.39 -7.81 17.13
C VAL A 61 18.97 -7.31 17.36
N TYR A 62 18.14 -8.20 17.88
CA TYR A 62 16.71 -8.00 18.00
C TYR A 62 16.25 -8.35 19.41
N GLY A 63 15.48 -7.49 20.06
CA GLY A 63 14.97 -7.75 21.41
C GLY A 63 13.81 -6.85 21.82
N LEU A 64 13.36 -7.05 23.06
CA LEU A 64 12.29 -6.23 23.64
C LEU A 64 12.85 -4.91 24.18
N ASP A 65 12.08 -3.85 23.95
CA ASP A 65 12.24 -2.51 24.50
C ASP A 65 10.96 -2.19 25.30
N ALA A 66 10.81 -2.84 26.46
CA ALA A 66 9.55 -2.81 27.20
C ALA A 66 9.24 -1.42 27.76
N ASN A 67 10.28 -0.62 28.02
CA ASN A 67 10.18 0.75 28.52
C ASN A 67 10.13 1.82 27.41
N SER A 68 10.26 1.43 26.13
CA SER A 68 10.18 2.30 24.95
C SER A 68 11.21 3.42 24.98
N ASP A 69 12.42 3.11 25.46
CA ASP A 69 13.54 4.06 25.52
C ASP A 69 14.49 3.98 24.32
N GLY A 70 14.18 3.10 23.35
CA GLY A 70 14.98 2.89 22.15
C GLY A 70 16.14 1.91 22.36
N MET A 71 16.25 1.26 23.52
CA MET A 71 17.27 0.26 23.82
C MET A 71 16.66 -1.13 23.98
N ILE A 72 17.46 -2.16 23.68
CA ILE A 72 17.08 -3.53 24.04
C ILE A 72 17.32 -3.72 25.54
N ASP A 73 16.26 -4.09 26.25
CA ASP A 73 16.33 -4.40 27.67
C ASP A 73 17.29 -5.56 27.96
N ALA A 74 18.02 -5.46 29.08
CA ALA A 74 19.01 -6.45 29.46
C ALA A 74 18.40 -7.86 29.58
N GLY A 75 18.97 -8.81 28.84
CA GLY A 75 18.51 -10.22 28.86
C GLY A 75 17.31 -10.51 27.95
N ASN A 76 16.77 -9.52 27.24
CA ASN A 76 15.63 -9.67 26.34
C ASN A 76 16.01 -9.78 24.86
N THR A 77 17.29 -10.04 24.57
CA THR A 77 17.74 -10.36 23.21
C THR A 77 17.08 -11.67 22.75
N THR A 78 16.25 -11.55 21.72
CA THR A 78 15.47 -12.67 21.18
C THR A 78 16.18 -13.29 19.98
N TYR A 79 16.72 -12.46 19.09
CA TYR A 79 17.47 -12.90 17.92
C TYR A 79 18.80 -12.16 17.81
N ASP A 80 19.85 -12.87 17.44
CA ASP A 80 21.20 -12.33 17.24
C ASP A 80 21.88 -13.17 16.17
N TYR A 81 22.09 -12.58 14.99
CA TYR A 81 22.60 -13.31 13.84
C TYR A 81 23.42 -12.45 12.89
N PHE A 82 24.13 -13.13 12.00
CA PHE A 82 24.98 -12.50 11.00
C PHE A 82 24.53 -12.84 9.59
N THR A 83 24.59 -11.85 8.72
CA THR A 83 24.52 -12.03 7.27
C THR A 83 25.83 -11.59 6.64
N GLN A 84 26.27 -12.30 5.64
CA GLN A 84 27.50 -11.99 4.90
C GLN A 84 27.20 -11.80 3.42
N VAL A 85 27.83 -10.79 2.83
CA VAL A 85 27.70 -10.46 1.41
C VAL A 85 29.00 -10.80 0.68
N SER A 86 28.86 -11.55 -0.41
CA SER A 86 29.93 -11.84 -1.36
C SER A 86 29.43 -11.62 -2.79
N GLY A 87 29.80 -10.48 -3.37
CA GLY A 87 29.23 -10.02 -4.63
C GLY A 87 27.73 -9.76 -4.48
N GLU A 88 26.92 -10.40 -5.32
CA GLU A 88 25.45 -10.34 -5.26
C GLU A 88 24.83 -11.46 -4.39
N ARG A 89 25.67 -12.27 -3.72
CA ARG A 89 25.21 -13.36 -2.87
C ARG A 89 25.18 -12.92 -1.42
N VAL A 90 24.06 -13.16 -0.76
CA VAL A 90 23.89 -12.99 0.69
C VAL A 90 23.78 -14.36 1.32
N SER A 91 24.57 -14.61 2.36
CA SER A 91 24.58 -15.85 3.13
C SER A 91 24.16 -15.58 4.57
N PHE A 92 23.22 -16.37 5.09
CA PHE A 92 22.78 -16.31 6.48
C PHE A 92 23.60 -17.31 7.31
N LEU A 93 24.44 -16.78 8.20
CA LEU A 93 25.41 -17.57 8.93
C LEU A 93 24.76 -18.26 10.13
N SER A 94 24.97 -19.56 10.30
CA SER A 94 24.47 -20.26 11.50
C SER A 94 25.37 -20.10 12.73
N THR A 95 26.60 -19.59 12.57
CA THR A 95 27.56 -19.38 13.66
C THR A 95 28.37 -18.11 13.43
N SER A 96 28.86 -17.50 14.51
CA SER A 96 29.74 -16.32 14.45
C SER A 96 31.23 -16.68 14.48
N ARG A 97 31.60 -17.97 14.48
CA ARG A 97 33.00 -18.43 14.64
C ARG A 97 33.94 -17.92 13.54
N GLU A 98 33.41 -17.71 12.34
CA GLU A 98 34.17 -17.23 11.18
C GLU A 98 34.15 -15.70 11.06
N VAL A 99 33.41 -15.02 11.94
CA VAL A 99 33.29 -13.56 11.98
C VAL A 99 34.23 -13.01 13.05
N GLN A 100 34.92 -11.91 12.74
CA GLN A 100 35.66 -11.16 13.75
C GLN A 100 34.68 -10.39 14.65
N VAL A 101 34.07 -11.09 15.60
CA VAL A 101 32.96 -10.59 16.43
C VAL A 101 33.24 -9.28 17.18
N SER A 102 34.50 -9.00 17.51
CA SER A 102 34.91 -7.75 18.14
C SER A 102 34.60 -6.50 17.30
N GLN A 103 34.53 -6.64 15.98
CA GLN A 103 34.17 -5.55 15.07
C GLN A 103 32.67 -5.19 15.11
N PHE A 104 31.85 -6.00 15.78
CA PHE A 104 30.39 -5.89 15.81
C PHE A 104 29.84 -5.83 17.25
N GLN A 105 30.73 -5.68 18.24
CA GLN A 105 30.33 -5.48 19.62
C GLN A 105 30.03 -3.99 19.84
N VAL A 106 28.84 -3.70 20.33
CA VAL A 106 28.40 -2.35 20.69
C VAL A 106 28.18 -2.31 22.21
N GLN A 107 28.54 -1.18 22.83
CA GLN A 107 28.31 -0.96 24.25
C GLN A 107 26.80 -0.91 24.53
N GLY A 108 26.34 -1.55 25.62
CA GLY A 108 24.92 -1.63 25.97
C GLY A 108 24.17 -2.82 25.37
N LEU A 109 24.69 -3.43 24.30
CA LEU A 109 24.14 -4.67 23.76
C LEU A 109 24.76 -5.92 24.40
N SER A 110 23.99 -7.01 24.40
CA SER A 110 24.47 -8.33 24.82
C SER A 110 25.70 -8.79 24.02
N ALA A 111 26.57 -9.53 24.70
CA ALA A 111 27.75 -10.12 24.09
C ALA A 111 27.36 -10.98 22.87
N VAL A 112 28.18 -10.91 21.81
CA VAL A 112 27.93 -11.66 20.58
C VAL A 112 27.83 -13.16 20.87
N ALA A 113 26.69 -13.76 20.53
CA ALA A 113 26.48 -15.19 20.69
C ALA A 113 27.38 -16.00 19.73
N ALA A 114 27.86 -17.16 20.18
CA ALA A 114 28.66 -18.07 19.35
C ALA A 114 27.84 -18.69 18.19
N ASN A 115 26.54 -18.90 18.42
CA ASN A 115 25.60 -19.42 17.44
C ASN A 115 24.57 -18.35 17.10
N SER A 116 24.22 -18.27 15.82
CA SER A 116 23.21 -17.31 15.37
C SER A 116 21.81 -17.84 15.68
N VAL A 117 21.00 -16.98 16.29
CA VAL A 117 19.63 -17.27 16.70
C VAL A 117 18.70 -16.48 15.78
N TYR A 118 17.92 -17.21 14.98
CA TYR A 118 16.94 -16.67 14.02
C TYR A 118 15.51 -17.00 14.42
N PRO A 119 14.52 -16.24 13.92
CA PRO A 119 13.11 -16.61 13.97
C PRO A 119 12.85 -18.00 13.39
N THR A 120 11.81 -18.68 13.89
CA THR A 120 11.43 -20.03 13.41
C THR A 120 11.09 -20.03 11.92
N SER A 121 10.46 -18.95 11.44
CA SER A 121 10.12 -18.71 10.03
C SER A 121 11.32 -18.75 9.08
N PHE A 122 12.54 -18.48 9.57
CA PHE A 122 13.76 -18.51 8.76
C PHE A 122 14.45 -19.88 8.77
N LYS A 123 14.07 -20.76 9.70
CA LYS A 123 14.67 -22.09 9.91
C LYS A 123 13.84 -23.22 9.30
N GLN A 124 12.58 -22.99 8.95
CA GLN A 124 11.64 -24.01 8.48
C GLN A 124 10.77 -23.47 7.33
N GLY A 125 10.33 -24.37 6.44
CA GLY A 125 9.48 -24.06 5.28
C GLY A 125 10.24 -23.83 3.97
N GLU A 126 9.50 -23.62 2.88
CA GLU A 126 10.01 -23.41 1.51
C GLU A 126 10.95 -22.19 1.39
N PHE A 127 10.91 -21.27 2.36
CA PHE A 127 11.74 -20.06 2.41
C PHE A 127 12.80 -20.09 3.52
N THR A 128 13.23 -21.28 3.97
CA THR A 128 14.30 -21.42 4.97
C THR A 128 15.55 -20.67 4.50
N LEU A 129 15.99 -19.62 5.19
CA LEU A 129 17.15 -18.82 4.78
C LEU A 129 18.43 -19.22 5.51
N VAL A 130 18.31 -19.83 6.69
CA VAL A 130 19.47 -20.20 7.50
C VAL A 130 20.30 -21.25 6.78
N ARG A 131 21.61 -20.99 6.64
CA ARG A 131 22.57 -21.80 5.85
C ARG A 131 22.29 -21.84 4.34
N GLN A 132 21.40 -20.97 3.85
CA GLN A 132 21.21 -20.76 2.42
C GLN A 132 21.89 -19.47 1.96
N SER A 133 22.10 -19.39 0.65
CA SER A 133 22.56 -18.17 0.01
C SER A 133 21.55 -17.72 -1.05
N ILE A 134 21.15 -16.47 -0.97
CA ILE A 134 20.24 -15.85 -1.95
C ILE A 134 21.05 -14.95 -2.90
N ASN A 135 20.66 -14.90 -4.18
CA ASN A 135 21.17 -13.89 -5.11
C ASN A 135 20.19 -12.72 -5.11
N VAL A 136 20.64 -11.53 -4.70
CA VAL A 136 19.78 -10.33 -4.53
C VAL A 136 19.37 -9.65 -5.84
N SER A 137 19.93 -10.09 -6.96
CA SER A 137 19.67 -9.62 -8.33
C SER A 137 18.89 -10.65 -9.17
N SER A 138 18.46 -11.77 -8.58
CA SER A 138 17.78 -12.84 -9.34
C SER A 138 16.36 -12.45 -9.77
N ALA A 139 16.01 -12.76 -11.02
CA ALA A 139 14.65 -12.61 -11.56
C ALA A 139 13.61 -13.50 -10.84
N ASN A 140 14.04 -14.51 -10.08
CA ASN A 140 13.17 -15.43 -9.34
C ASN A 140 12.93 -15.02 -7.88
N LEU A 141 13.44 -13.87 -7.45
CA LEU A 141 13.09 -13.31 -6.15
C LEU A 141 11.62 -12.90 -6.09
N ALA A 142 11.01 -12.99 -4.91
CA ALA A 142 9.72 -12.35 -4.65
C ALA A 142 9.78 -10.86 -5.07
N ALA A 143 8.70 -10.28 -5.60
CA ALA A 143 8.71 -8.90 -6.09
C ALA A 143 9.11 -7.88 -5.01
N ALA A 144 8.72 -8.12 -3.75
CA ALA A 144 9.13 -7.35 -2.57
C ALA A 144 10.67 -7.37 -2.32
N LEU A 145 11.38 -8.33 -2.92
CA LEU A 145 12.83 -8.48 -2.87
C LEU A 145 13.51 -7.98 -4.17
N LYS A 146 12.79 -7.32 -5.07
CA LYS A 146 13.34 -6.75 -6.31
C LYS A 146 13.36 -5.22 -6.23
N ALA A 147 14.22 -4.65 -5.39
CA ALA A 147 14.53 -3.22 -5.48
C ALA A 147 15.59 -3.00 -6.57
N THR A 148 15.24 -2.26 -7.62
CA THR A 148 16.17 -1.88 -8.70
C THR A 148 17.17 -0.87 -8.16
N PRO A 149 18.50 -1.13 -8.22
CA PRO A 149 19.48 -0.11 -7.86
C PRO A 149 19.29 1.14 -8.73
N GLY A 150 19.03 2.29 -8.10
CA GLY A 150 18.87 3.57 -8.81
C GLY A 150 17.43 4.06 -9.02
N SER A 151 16.40 3.40 -8.46
CA SER A 151 15.12 4.07 -8.20
C SER A 151 15.36 5.19 -7.17
N LEU A 152 14.91 6.42 -7.45
CA LEU A 152 15.00 7.55 -6.51
C LEU A 152 14.15 7.25 -5.26
N VAL A 153 14.74 6.56 -4.30
CA VAL A 153 14.33 6.59 -2.90
C VAL A 153 15.18 7.68 -2.26
N SER A 154 14.54 8.59 -1.51
CA SER A 154 15.27 9.57 -0.70
C SER A 154 16.29 8.81 0.14
N ILE A 155 17.57 9.10 -0.05
CA ILE A 155 18.63 8.55 0.79
C ILE A 155 18.42 9.24 2.15
N THR A 156 18.05 8.48 3.18
CA THR A 156 18.12 8.99 4.55
C THR A 156 19.61 9.11 4.88
N ASP A 157 20.09 10.34 4.98
CA ASP A 157 21.44 10.60 5.43
C ASP A 157 21.56 10.10 6.88
N VAL A 158 22.34 9.05 7.08
CA VAL A 158 22.75 8.62 8.42
C VAL A 158 23.85 9.58 8.85
N SER A 159 23.48 10.61 9.59
CA SER A 159 24.43 11.49 10.28
C SER A 159 25.07 10.74 11.45
N ASP A 160 26.34 11.07 11.75
CA ASP A 160 27.08 10.55 12.91
C ASP A 160 26.53 11.07 14.27
N ASP A 161 25.37 11.72 14.28
CA ASP A 161 24.65 12.11 15.49
C ASP A 161 23.49 11.14 15.76
N ASP A 162 23.14 10.96 17.04
CA ASP A 162 22.14 9.99 17.51
C ASP A 162 20.70 10.22 16.95
N SER A 163 20.52 11.17 16.02
CA SER A 163 19.22 11.58 15.45
C SER A 163 18.70 10.63 14.36
N SER A 164 19.59 9.86 13.70
CA SER A 164 19.22 8.97 12.59
C SER A 164 18.47 7.70 13.04
N THR A 165 18.43 7.41 14.34
CA THR A 165 17.63 6.33 14.96
C THR A 165 16.12 6.55 14.82
N TYR A 166 15.67 7.80 14.75
CA TYR A 166 14.25 8.16 14.71
C TYR A 166 13.66 8.15 13.28
N ASP A 167 14.49 8.44 12.26
CA ASP A 167 14.03 8.59 10.88
C ASP A 167 13.71 7.26 10.20
N VAL A 168 14.42 6.19 10.55
CA VAL A 168 14.16 4.84 10.00
C VAL A 168 12.80 4.30 10.47
N GLY A 169 12.42 4.60 11.73
CA GLY A 169 11.12 4.22 12.27
C GLY A 169 9.96 4.92 11.56
N GLN A 170 10.11 6.21 11.25
CA GLN A 170 9.17 6.98 10.41
C GLN A 170 9.09 6.42 8.99
N LEU A 171 10.25 6.17 8.34
CA LEU A 171 10.30 5.57 7.01
C LEU A 171 9.61 4.19 6.97
N MET A 172 9.78 3.36 7.99
CA MET A 172 9.19 2.02 8.03
C MET A 172 7.65 2.04 8.18
N MET A 173 7.07 3.09 8.76
CA MET A 173 5.62 3.29 8.80
C MET A 173 5.03 3.60 7.41
N ASP A 174 5.85 4.12 6.49
CA ASP A 174 5.44 4.52 5.15
C ASP A 174 5.52 3.37 4.11
N TYR A 175 6.14 2.23 4.44
CA TYR A 175 6.50 1.18 3.46
C TYR A 175 5.67 -0.12 3.51
N ARG A 176 4.47 -0.13 4.10
CA ARG A 176 3.61 -1.34 4.05
C ARG A 176 3.04 -1.55 2.65
N GLU A 177 3.80 -2.20 1.77
CA GLU A 177 3.25 -2.84 0.59
C GLU A 177 3.87 -4.22 0.33
N VAL A 178 2.97 -5.19 0.15
CA VAL A 178 3.13 -6.53 -0.44
C VAL A 178 3.57 -7.69 0.49
N GLY A 179 2.58 -8.50 0.93
CA GLY A 179 2.85 -9.86 1.42
C GLY A 179 1.73 -10.52 2.25
N VAL A 180 0.67 -10.99 1.60
CA VAL A 180 -0.34 -11.90 2.18
C VAL A 180 0.35 -13.23 2.57
N ALA A 181 0.03 -13.79 3.74
CA ALA A 181 0.55 -15.09 4.17
C ALA A 181 0.10 -16.21 3.21
N SER A 182 0.89 -16.51 2.19
CA SER A 182 0.66 -17.66 1.31
C SER A 182 0.78 -18.96 2.10
N GLY A 183 -0.32 -19.69 2.27
CA GLY A 183 -0.31 -21.08 2.74
C GLY A 183 -1.54 -21.56 3.52
N ILE A 184 -2.35 -20.67 4.08
CA ILE A 184 -3.62 -21.03 4.73
C ILE A 184 -4.75 -20.83 3.72
N GLN A 185 -5.05 -21.87 2.93
CA GLN A 185 -6.27 -21.88 2.13
C GLN A 185 -7.44 -22.39 2.99
N VAL A 186 -8.24 -21.47 3.50
CA VAL A 186 -9.52 -21.81 4.12
C VAL A 186 -10.50 -22.20 3.01
N ASN A 187 -11.05 -23.42 3.10
CA ASN A 187 -12.04 -23.94 2.17
C ASN A 187 -13.36 -24.20 2.91
N PHE A 188 -14.47 -24.08 2.20
CA PHE A 188 -15.81 -24.35 2.69
C PHE A 188 -16.49 -25.36 1.77
N ASP A 189 -17.30 -26.25 2.33
CA ASP A 189 -17.87 -27.41 1.62
C ASP A 189 -18.80 -27.02 0.45
N ASP A 190 -19.42 -25.85 0.56
CA ASP A 190 -20.36 -25.28 -0.41
C ASP A 190 -19.75 -24.19 -1.31
N VAL A 191 -18.43 -24.00 -1.26
CA VAL A 191 -17.69 -23.09 -2.15
C VAL A 191 -16.81 -23.93 -3.08
N PRO A 192 -17.31 -24.33 -4.27
CA PRO A 192 -16.55 -25.19 -5.17
C PRO A 192 -15.28 -24.50 -5.70
N ALA A 193 -14.32 -25.30 -6.15
CA ALA A 193 -13.01 -24.80 -6.60
C ALA A 193 -13.08 -23.76 -7.75
N ASN A 194 -14.15 -23.79 -8.54
CA ASN A 194 -14.42 -22.87 -9.64
C ASN A 194 -15.43 -21.76 -9.28
N HIS A 195 -15.80 -21.61 -8.01
CA HIS A 195 -16.69 -20.53 -7.58
C HIS A 195 -16.00 -19.18 -7.80
N TRP A 196 -16.72 -18.24 -8.43
CA TRP A 196 -16.15 -16.95 -8.85
C TRP A 196 -15.57 -16.11 -7.71
N ALA A 197 -16.14 -16.25 -6.50
CA ALA A 197 -15.70 -15.55 -5.30
C ALA A 197 -14.77 -16.37 -4.40
N LYS A 198 -14.36 -17.58 -4.81
CA LYS A 198 -13.62 -18.52 -3.95
C LYS A 198 -12.38 -17.87 -3.33
N GLU A 199 -11.54 -17.22 -4.15
CA GLU A 199 -10.29 -16.65 -3.67
C GLU A 199 -10.53 -15.49 -2.69
N PHE A 200 -11.49 -14.60 -2.98
CA PHE A 200 -11.87 -13.54 -2.04
C PHE A 200 -12.36 -14.10 -0.70
N ILE A 201 -13.19 -15.13 -0.73
CA ILE A 201 -13.72 -15.80 0.47
C ILE A 201 -12.58 -16.46 1.25
N ALA A 202 -11.71 -17.21 0.57
CA ALA A 202 -10.61 -17.93 1.20
C ALA A 202 -9.61 -16.97 1.87
N GLU A 203 -9.26 -15.87 1.20
CA GLU A 203 -8.35 -14.87 1.75
C GLU A 203 -8.96 -14.10 2.92
N LEU A 204 -10.22 -13.64 2.80
CA LEU A 204 -10.88 -12.97 3.91
C LEU A 204 -11.03 -13.90 5.13
N ALA A 205 -11.22 -15.19 4.92
CA ALA A 205 -11.27 -16.17 6.00
C ALA A 205 -9.88 -16.43 6.60
N ALA A 206 -8.83 -16.50 5.77
CA ALA A 206 -7.44 -16.60 6.23
C ALA A 206 -6.99 -15.36 7.01
N LEU A 207 -7.56 -14.19 6.72
CA LEU A 207 -7.38 -12.94 7.45
C LEU A 207 -8.26 -12.84 8.71
N GLU A 208 -9.05 -13.87 9.03
CA GLU A 208 -10.00 -13.89 10.15
C GLU A 208 -11.01 -12.73 10.10
N ILE A 209 -11.35 -12.28 8.89
CA ILE A 209 -12.35 -11.21 8.64
C ILE A 209 -13.74 -11.80 8.51
N ILE A 210 -13.83 -13.00 7.94
CA ILE A 210 -15.09 -13.73 7.77
C ILE A 210 -14.96 -15.14 8.33
N GLU A 211 -16.08 -15.67 8.78
CA GLU A 211 -16.20 -17.05 9.25
C GLU A 211 -17.32 -17.76 8.51
N GLY A 212 -17.15 -19.08 8.34
CA GLY A 212 -18.21 -19.98 7.92
C GLY A 212 -19.10 -20.39 9.10
N PHE A 213 -20.01 -21.30 8.82
CA PHE A 213 -20.92 -21.86 9.80
C PHE A 213 -20.32 -23.13 10.43
N PRO A 214 -20.78 -23.52 11.64
CA PRO A 214 -20.29 -24.73 12.32
C PRO A 214 -20.49 -26.04 11.54
N ASP A 215 -21.35 -26.02 10.52
CA ASP A 215 -21.61 -27.15 9.62
C ASP A 215 -20.59 -27.26 8.46
N GLY A 216 -19.56 -26.40 8.42
CA GLY A 216 -18.52 -26.40 7.39
C GLY A 216 -18.85 -25.57 6.14
N THR A 217 -20.03 -24.94 6.10
CA THR A 217 -20.49 -24.13 4.95
C THR A 217 -20.14 -22.65 5.09
N PHE A 218 -20.03 -21.94 3.97
CA PHE A 218 -19.91 -20.48 3.92
C PHE A 218 -21.23 -19.79 3.54
N ARG A 219 -22.04 -20.47 2.73
CA ARG A 219 -23.31 -20.03 2.16
C ARG A 219 -23.15 -18.80 1.26
N PRO A 220 -22.37 -18.91 0.16
CA PRO A 220 -22.00 -17.77 -0.68
C PRO A 220 -23.21 -17.03 -1.29
N ASP A 221 -24.28 -17.75 -1.58
CA ASP A 221 -25.49 -17.21 -2.22
C ASP A 221 -26.56 -16.73 -1.22
N GLU A 222 -26.36 -16.93 0.08
CA GLU A 222 -27.27 -16.40 1.09
C GLU A 222 -27.20 -14.87 1.14
N GLN A 223 -28.36 -14.25 1.43
CA GLN A 223 -28.49 -12.81 1.59
C GLN A 223 -27.75 -12.35 2.84
N LEU A 224 -26.92 -11.32 2.71
CA LEU A 224 -26.19 -10.76 3.85
C LEU A 224 -27.08 -9.80 4.65
N THR A 225 -27.14 -10.01 5.96
CA THR A 225 -27.84 -9.10 6.88
C THR A 225 -27.00 -7.87 7.23
N ARG A 226 -27.68 -6.79 7.66
CA ARG A 226 -27.06 -5.57 8.18
C ARG A 226 -26.08 -5.83 9.31
N ALA A 227 -26.42 -6.73 10.24
CA ALA A 227 -25.53 -7.12 11.34
C ALA A 227 -24.27 -7.84 10.86
N GLN A 228 -24.39 -8.73 9.88
CA GLN A 228 -23.23 -9.43 9.31
C GLN A 228 -22.31 -8.47 8.56
N PHE A 229 -22.86 -7.55 7.77
CA PHE A 229 -22.04 -6.52 7.13
C PHE A 229 -21.29 -5.67 8.16
N ALA A 230 -21.97 -5.25 9.24
CA ALA A 230 -21.34 -4.52 10.33
C ALA A 230 -20.18 -5.29 10.98
N ALA A 231 -20.35 -6.59 11.22
CA ALA A 231 -19.29 -7.47 11.73
C ALA A 231 -18.09 -7.53 10.79
N MET A 232 -18.34 -7.73 9.49
CA MET A 232 -17.29 -7.82 8.47
C MET A 232 -16.48 -6.53 8.36
N VAL A 233 -17.12 -5.36 8.29
CA VAL A 233 -16.40 -4.08 8.20
C VAL A 233 -15.72 -3.70 9.51
N ASN A 234 -16.27 -4.11 10.67
CA ASN A 234 -15.63 -3.88 11.96
C ASN A 234 -14.32 -4.67 12.08
N GLN A 235 -14.34 -5.92 11.62
CA GLN A 235 -13.16 -6.78 11.64
C GLN A 235 -12.13 -6.36 10.59
N ALA A 236 -12.58 -5.94 9.40
CA ALA A 236 -11.71 -5.55 8.29
C ALA A 236 -11.03 -4.18 8.47
N PHE A 237 -11.68 -3.24 9.18
CA PHE A 237 -11.23 -1.85 9.23
C PHE A 237 -11.21 -1.30 10.65
N ASN A 238 -10.02 -0.97 11.15
CA ASN A 238 -9.87 -0.36 12.48
C ASN A 238 -10.15 1.16 12.53
N LYS A 239 -11.28 1.74 12.07
CA LYS A 239 -11.40 3.21 11.72
C LYS A 239 -11.53 4.21 12.86
N VAL A 240 -10.94 5.39 12.64
CA VAL A 240 -11.24 6.58 13.47
C VAL A 240 -12.75 6.79 13.46
N LYS A 241 -13.31 6.75 14.65
CA LYS A 241 -14.75 6.91 14.89
C LYS A 241 -15.12 8.38 14.62
N VAL A 242 -15.87 8.60 13.54
CA VAL A 242 -16.32 9.92 13.06
C VAL A 242 -17.71 10.29 13.57
N ARG A 243 -18.46 9.33 14.12
CA ARG A 243 -19.75 9.57 14.78
C ARG A 243 -19.71 9.22 16.26
N SER A 244 -20.56 9.90 17.04
CA SER A 244 -20.77 9.58 18.45
C SER A 244 -21.38 8.19 18.61
N ALA A 245 -21.09 7.54 19.74
CA ALA A 245 -21.70 6.25 20.05
C ALA A 245 -23.21 6.40 20.22
N VAL A 246 -23.97 5.49 19.62
CA VAL A 246 -25.43 5.41 19.73
C VAL A 246 -25.81 4.04 20.30
N SER A 247 -26.95 3.97 20.98
CA SER A 247 -27.62 2.70 21.33
C SER A 247 -28.89 2.60 20.51
N PHE A 248 -29.00 1.55 19.70
CA PHE A 248 -30.17 1.31 18.86
C PHE A 248 -31.24 0.59 19.65
N LYS A 249 -32.51 0.99 19.50
CA LYS A 249 -33.62 0.46 20.31
C LYS A 249 -33.89 -1.03 20.08
N ASP A 250 -33.60 -1.49 18.87
CA ASP A 250 -33.83 -2.85 18.38
C ASP A 250 -32.58 -3.73 18.45
N VAL A 251 -31.49 -3.26 19.06
CA VAL A 251 -30.25 -4.02 19.24
C VAL A 251 -29.96 -4.15 20.73
N SER A 252 -30.26 -5.33 21.29
CA SER A 252 -29.91 -5.68 22.66
C SER A 252 -28.39 -5.63 22.87
N THR A 253 -27.94 -5.22 24.07
CA THR A 253 -26.51 -5.27 24.45
C THR A 253 -25.95 -6.69 24.48
N ALA A 254 -26.82 -7.70 24.57
CA ALA A 254 -26.45 -9.11 24.50
C ALA A 254 -26.50 -9.68 23.06
N PHE A 255 -26.88 -8.87 22.07
CA PHE A 255 -26.88 -9.30 20.68
C PHE A 255 -25.42 -9.51 20.21
N TRP A 256 -25.16 -10.60 19.51
CA TRP A 256 -23.80 -11.01 19.13
C TRP A 256 -23.04 -9.92 18.35
N ALA A 257 -23.74 -9.16 17.51
CA ALA A 257 -23.16 -8.06 16.73
C ALA A 257 -23.24 -6.69 17.41
N TYR A 258 -23.65 -6.60 18.70
CA TYR A 258 -23.90 -5.32 19.36
C TYR A 258 -22.72 -4.33 19.25
N THR A 259 -21.51 -4.80 19.52
CA THR A 259 -20.30 -3.98 19.41
C THR A 259 -20.01 -3.62 17.96
N ALA A 260 -20.00 -4.60 17.06
CA ALA A 260 -19.72 -4.39 15.64
C ALA A 260 -20.69 -3.40 14.99
N ILE A 261 -21.97 -3.49 15.30
CA ILE A 261 -23.01 -2.57 14.83
C ILE A 261 -22.71 -1.13 15.25
N ARG A 262 -22.40 -0.94 16.54
CA ARG A 262 -22.05 0.39 17.06
C ARG A 262 -20.79 0.93 16.40
N GLU A 263 -19.76 0.11 16.27
CA GLU A 263 -18.49 0.55 15.71
C GLU A 263 -18.57 0.82 14.21
N ALA A 264 -19.22 -0.04 13.42
CA ALA A 264 -19.47 0.19 12.01
C ALA A 264 -20.24 1.51 11.77
N TYR A 265 -21.25 1.80 12.59
CA TYR A 265 -21.94 3.09 12.58
C TYR A 265 -21.00 4.25 12.91
N GLN A 266 -20.23 4.13 13.99
CA GLN A 266 -19.28 5.17 14.41
C GLN A 266 -18.18 5.43 13.38
N MET A 267 -17.76 4.41 12.64
CA MET A 267 -16.75 4.48 11.59
C MET A 267 -17.29 5.07 10.27
N GLY A 268 -18.62 5.11 10.12
CA GLY A 268 -19.31 5.67 8.95
C GLY A 268 -19.66 4.65 7.88
N PHE A 269 -19.50 3.34 8.12
CA PHE A 269 -19.81 2.30 7.13
C PHE A 269 -21.32 2.00 7.01
N LEU A 270 -22.10 2.35 8.02
CA LEU A 270 -23.53 2.12 8.04
C LEU A 270 -24.23 3.33 8.63
N ASP A 271 -25.35 3.71 8.04
CA ASP A 271 -26.24 4.73 8.57
C ASP A 271 -27.61 4.15 8.95
N VAL A 272 -28.38 4.92 9.72
CA VAL A 272 -29.73 4.58 10.16
C VAL A 272 -30.70 5.73 9.95
N ALA A 273 -31.89 5.42 9.46
CA ALA A 273 -33.01 6.35 9.46
C ALA A 273 -33.73 6.27 10.81
N GLY A 274 -33.30 7.07 11.79
CA GLY A 274 -33.93 7.16 13.12
C GLY A 274 -33.21 6.36 14.21
N SER A 275 -33.96 5.73 15.12
CA SER A 275 -33.41 5.09 16.34
C SER A 275 -33.27 3.56 16.26
N GLU A 276 -33.54 2.96 15.11
CA GLU A 276 -33.50 1.51 14.88
C GLU A 276 -32.44 1.17 13.83
N PHE A 277 -31.70 0.09 14.05
CA PHE A 277 -30.63 -0.37 13.16
C PHE A 277 -31.09 -1.42 12.15
N LYS A 278 -32.11 -2.20 12.51
CA LYS A 278 -32.68 -3.35 11.79
C LYS A 278 -31.64 -4.44 11.50
N PRO A 279 -31.09 -5.09 12.53
CA PRO A 279 -29.91 -5.97 12.38
C PRO A 279 -30.13 -7.18 11.48
N ASN A 280 -31.37 -7.67 11.36
CA ASN A 280 -31.71 -8.86 10.59
C ASN A 280 -32.18 -8.56 9.16
N ASP A 281 -32.37 -7.29 8.80
CA ASP A 281 -32.74 -6.92 7.43
C ASP A 281 -31.57 -7.19 6.49
N SER A 282 -31.87 -7.70 5.31
CA SER A 282 -30.88 -7.87 4.25
C SER A 282 -30.52 -6.52 3.62
N LEU A 283 -29.27 -6.38 3.19
CA LEU A 283 -28.81 -5.19 2.50
C LEU A 283 -28.99 -5.31 0.99
N SER A 284 -29.46 -4.23 0.36
CA SER A 284 -29.31 -4.06 -1.08
C SER A 284 -27.85 -3.85 -1.44
N ARG A 285 -27.49 -4.18 -2.68
CA ARG A 285 -26.17 -3.92 -3.23
C ARG A 285 -25.81 -2.44 -3.19
N LEU A 286 -26.78 -1.57 -3.42
CA LEU A 286 -26.58 -0.13 -3.28
C LEU A 286 -26.15 0.25 -1.85
N GLU A 287 -26.81 -0.27 -0.82
CA GLU A 287 -26.46 0.06 0.56
C GLU A 287 -25.07 -0.45 0.95
N VAL A 288 -24.66 -1.63 0.47
CA VAL A 288 -23.29 -2.13 0.67
C VAL A 288 -22.26 -1.20 0.02
N LEU A 289 -22.49 -0.81 -1.24
CA LEU A 289 -21.61 0.11 -1.96
C LEU A 289 -21.55 1.46 -1.24
N LEU A 290 -22.69 2.06 -0.89
CA LEU A 290 -22.73 3.30 -0.12
C LEU A 290 -21.97 3.18 1.20
N GLY A 291 -22.14 2.05 1.90
CA GLY A 291 -21.40 1.79 3.13
C GLY A 291 -19.88 1.82 2.94
N PHE A 292 -19.36 1.25 1.85
CA PHE A 292 -17.94 1.37 1.52
C PHE A 292 -17.54 2.80 1.11
N ALA A 293 -18.33 3.47 0.28
CA ALA A 293 -18.00 4.83 -0.18
C ALA A 293 -17.95 5.83 0.99
N GLU A 294 -18.95 5.80 1.87
CA GLU A 294 -19.03 6.64 3.06
C GLU A 294 -18.00 6.24 4.12
N GLY A 295 -17.88 4.93 4.40
CA GLY A 295 -16.97 4.40 5.40
C GLY A 295 -15.50 4.65 5.08
N LEU A 296 -15.12 4.56 3.80
CA LEU A 296 -13.75 4.84 3.32
C LEU A 296 -13.53 6.32 2.99
N ASN A 297 -14.59 7.13 2.97
CA ASN A 297 -14.56 8.56 2.67
C ASN A 297 -13.88 8.88 1.33
N TYR A 298 -14.26 8.13 0.29
CA TYR A 298 -13.71 8.32 -1.05
C TYR A 298 -14.53 9.34 -1.83
N ASN A 299 -13.80 10.24 -2.49
CA ASN A 299 -14.35 11.21 -3.42
C ASN A 299 -13.93 10.83 -4.85
N VAL A 300 -14.85 11.03 -5.79
CA VAL A 300 -14.59 10.88 -7.22
C VAL A 300 -13.78 12.08 -7.72
N SER A 301 -12.80 11.83 -8.58
CA SER A 301 -12.16 12.88 -9.38
C SER A 301 -12.65 12.79 -10.83
N GLY A 302 -12.96 13.93 -11.44
CA GLY A 302 -13.52 13.99 -12.81
C GLY A 302 -15.05 13.85 -12.86
N SER A 303 -15.58 13.49 -14.03
CA SER A 303 -17.03 13.36 -14.26
C SER A 303 -17.55 11.99 -13.79
N PRO A 304 -18.49 11.95 -12.82
CA PRO A 304 -19.17 10.71 -12.45
C PRO A 304 -19.87 10.04 -13.64
N GLU A 305 -20.43 10.82 -14.56
CA GLU A 305 -21.15 10.30 -15.73
C GLU A 305 -20.22 9.53 -16.67
N ALA A 306 -19.00 10.05 -16.89
CA ALA A 306 -18.01 9.38 -17.72
C ALA A 306 -17.56 8.05 -17.10
N ILE A 307 -17.30 8.02 -15.79
CA ILE A 307 -16.89 6.79 -15.08
C ILE A 307 -18.03 5.77 -15.07
N LEU A 308 -19.26 6.21 -14.81
CA LEU A 308 -20.42 5.34 -14.75
C LEU A 308 -20.85 4.81 -16.13
N ALA A 309 -20.34 5.34 -17.23
CA ALA A 309 -20.57 4.79 -18.57
C ALA A 309 -20.03 3.35 -18.73
N ALA A 310 -19.19 2.88 -17.80
CA ALA A 310 -18.81 1.48 -17.67
C ALA A 310 -19.99 0.53 -17.39
N TYR A 311 -21.14 1.06 -16.97
CA TYR A 311 -22.33 0.27 -16.63
C TYR A 311 -23.47 0.48 -17.64
N THR A 312 -24.01 -0.63 -18.17
CA THR A 312 -25.19 -0.62 -19.04
C THR A 312 -26.43 -0.11 -18.32
N ASP A 313 -26.50 -0.33 -17.01
CA ASP A 313 -27.59 0.11 -16.14
C ASP A 313 -27.30 1.42 -15.40
N ALA A 314 -26.30 2.20 -15.84
CA ALA A 314 -25.93 3.47 -15.21
C ALA A 314 -27.11 4.44 -15.06
N ALA A 315 -28.09 4.41 -15.98
CA ALA A 315 -29.28 5.26 -15.92
C ALA A 315 -30.22 4.93 -14.74
N MET A 316 -30.12 3.72 -14.17
CA MET A 316 -30.92 3.29 -13.02
C MET A 316 -30.27 3.69 -11.68
N ILE A 317 -29.03 4.18 -11.70
CA ILE A 317 -28.34 4.67 -10.50
C ILE A 317 -28.94 6.03 -10.13
N ARG A 318 -29.55 6.10 -8.93
CA ARG A 318 -30.13 7.32 -8.37
C ARG A 318 -29.13 8.48 -8.41
N SER A 319 -29.61 9.67 -8.74
CA SER A 319 -28.76 10.85 -8.95
C SER A 319 -27.94 11.25 -7.73
N ASP A 320 -28.49 11.07 -6.53
CA ASP A 320 -27.86 11.47 -5.26
C ASP A 320 -26.67 10.60 -4.84
N VAL A 321 -26.53 9.40 -5.42
CA VAL A 321 -25.48 8.43 -5.06
C VAL A 321 -24.46 8.21 -6.18
N ARG A 322 -24.66 8.82 -7.36
CA ARG A 322 -23.80 8.62 -8.54
C ARG A 322 -22.33 8.87 -8.25
N SER A 323 -22.02 9.97 -7.56
CA SER A 323 -20.64 10.32 -7.21
C SER A 323 -19.98 9.29 -6.30
N ALA A 324 -20.73 8.73 -5.34
CA ALA A 324 -20.22 7.70 -4.44
C ALA A 324 -19.90 6.41 -5.20
N ILE A 325 -20.80 5.97 -6.09
CA ILE A 325 -20.56 4.79 -6.92
C ILE A 325 -19.39 5.01 -7.86
N ALA A 326 -19.32 6.17 -8.54
CA ALA A 326 -18.20 6.50 -9.41
C ALA A 326 -16.86 6.49 -8.66
N ALA A 327 -16.82 6.97 -7.41
CA ALA A 327 -15.61 6.91 -6.59
C ALA A 327 -15.16 5.46 -6.33
N LEU A 328 -16.08 4.54 -6.04
CA LEU A 328 -15.74 3.12 -5.85
C LEU A 328 -15.28 2.45 -7.14
N THR A 329 -15.93 2.76 -8.27
CA THR A 329 -15.54 2.27 -9.59
C THR A 329 -14.12 2.74 -9.93
N GLN A 330 -13.85 4.04 -9.73
CA GLN A 330 -12.53 4.62 -9.98
C GLN A 330 -11.42 4.00 -9.13
N ARG A 331 -11.75 3.54 -7.91
CA ARG A 331 -10.80 2.87 -7.00
C ARG A 331 -10.71 1.36 -7.21
N GLY A 332 -11.37 0.81 -8.24
CA GLY A 332 -11.34 -0.62 -8.54
C GLY A 332 -12.03 -1.49 -7.49
N ILE A 333 -12.92 -0.93 -6.67
CA ILE A 333 -13.62 -1.67 -5.62
C ILE A 333 -14.75 -2.54 -6.20
N VAL A 334 -15.40 -2.07 -7.27
CA VAL A 334 -16.62 -2.70 -7.78
C VAL A 334 -16.28 -4.03 -8.47
N VAL A 335 -16.87 -5.11 -7.97
CA VAL A 335 -16.85 -6.45 -8.57
C VAL A 335 -18.27 -6.83 -8.98
N ASN A 336 -18.48 -7.10 -10.26
CA ASN A 336 -19.78 -7.38 -10.85
C ASN A 336 -19.80 -8.79 -11.43
N TYR A 337 -20.64 -9.66 -10.85
CA TYR A 337 -20.88 -11.02 -11.31
C TYR A 337 -22.37 -11.22 -11.65
N PRO A 338 -22.69 -11.94 -12.74
CA PRO A 338 -21.77 -12.52 -13.72
C PRO A 338 -21.31 -11.55 -14.81
N ASP A 339 -21.97 -10.40 -14.96
CA ASP A 339 -21.70 -9.42 -16.01
C ASP A 339 -21.03 -8.17 -15.42
N VAL A 340 -19.80 -7.90 -15.85
CA VAL A 340 -18.98 -6.77 -15.38
C VAL A 340 -19.62 -5.42 -15.62
N GLN A 341 -20.46 -5.29 -16.66
CA GLN A 341 -21.08 -4.03 -17.05
C GLN A 341 -22.45 -3.82 -16.41
N THR A 342 -22.89 -4.67 -15.49
CA THR A 342 -24.20 -4.54 -14.84
C THR A 342 -24.04 -4.42 -13.33
N LEU A 343 -24.35 -3.24 -12.77
CA LEU A 343 -24.19 -2.97 -11.34
C LEU A 343 -25.33 -3.57 -10.51
N ASN A 344 -26.56 -3.52 -11.02
CA ASN A 344 -27.79 -3.99 -10.39
C ASN A 344 -27.96 -3.51 -8.93
N THR A 345 -28.04 -2.18 -8.75
CA THR A 345 -28.06 -1.52 -7.44
C THR A 345 -29.19 -1.97 -6.51
N ASN A 346 -30.35 -2.37 -7.07
CA ASN A 346 -31.54 -2.72 -6.29
C ASN A 346 -31.60 -4.19 -5.84
N LYS A 347 -30.69 -5.06 -6.30
CA LYS A 347 -30.69 -6.47 -5.84
C LYS A 347 -30.25 -6.55 -4.39
N VAL A 348 -30.75 -7.56 -3.68
CA VAL A 348 -30.22 -7.93 -2.36
C VAL A 348 -28.82 -8.52 -2.54
N ALA A 349 -27.86 -8.04 -1.75
CA ALA A 349 -26.48 -8.49 -1.82
C ALA A 349 -26.30 -9.87 -1.18
N THR A 350 -25.56 -10.75 -1.86
CA THR A 350 -25.17 -12.05 -1.31
C THR A 350 -23.88 -11.95 -0.51
N ARG A 351 -23.62 -12.95 0.35
CA ARG A 351 -22.36 -13.04 1.12
C ARG A 351 -21.13 -13.01 0.20
N ALA A 352 -21.14 -13.76 -0.91
CA ALA A 352 -20.05 -13.77 -1.87
C ALA A 352 -19.80 -12.40 -2.52
N GLU A 353 -20.87 -11.68 -2.88
CA GLU A 353 -20.75 -10.33 -3.43
C GLU A 353 -20.11 -9.35 -2.46
N VAL A 354 -20.53 -9.38 -1.21
CA VAL A 354 -19.96 -8.50 -0.19
C VAL A 354 -18.52 -8.87 0.12
N CYS A 355 -18.14 -10.15 0.12
CA CYS A 355 -16.75 -10.56 0.25
C CYS A 355 -15.87 -10.01 -0.88
N ALA A 356 -16.32 -10.10 -2.13
CA ALA A 356 -15.55 -9.57 -3.26
C ALA A 356 -15.34 -8.04 -3.14
N LEU A 357 -16.40 -7.31 -2.79
CA LEU A 357 -16.33 -5.85 -2.57
C LEU A 357 -15.44 -5.50 -1.37
N LEU A 358 -15.56 -6.24 -0.26
CA LEU A 358 -14.76 -6.04 0.94
C LEU A 358 -13.27 -6.28 0.67
N TYR A 359 -12.95 -7.35 -0.06
CA TYR A 359 -11.57 -7.66 -0.42
C TYR A 359 -10.98 -6.55 -1.29
N LYS A 360 -11.69 -6.11 -2.33
CA LYS A 360 -11.21 -4.99 -3.16
C LYS A 360 -11.12 -3.67 -2.38
N ALA A 361 -11.95 -3.46 -1.36
CA ALA A 361 -11.81 -2.34 -0.43
C ALA A 361 -10.55 -2.46 0.47
N LEU A 362 -10.15 -3.67 0.85
CA LEU A 362 -8.87 -3.90 1.54
C LEU A 362 -7.68 -3.64 0.60
N VAL A 363 -7.78 -4.06 -0.67
CA VAL A 363 -6.78 -3.75 -1.71
C VAL A 363 -6.64 -2.24 -1.90
N SER A 364 -7.75 -1.51 -2.02
CA SER A 364 -7.73 -0.05 -2.22
C SER A 364 -7.17 0.72 -1.02
N THR A 365 -7.01 0.06 0.13
CA THR A 365 -6.40 0.62 1.34
C THR A 365 -4.99 0.07 1.61
N GLY A 366 -4.43 -0.71 0.68
CA GLY A 366 -3.08 -1.30 0.81
C GLY A 366 -2.97 -2.40 1.88
N GLN A 367 -4.10 -2.92 2.38
CA GLN A 367 -4.10 -3.90 3.47
C GLN A 367 -3.77 -5.31 3.00
N VAL A 368 -4.11 -5.63 1.75
CA VAL A 368 -3.90 -6.93 1.08
C VAL A 368 -3.45 -6.72 -0.36
N VAL A 369 -2.79 -7.71 -0.95
CA VAL A 369 -2.38 -7.70 -2.37
C VAL A 369 -3.60 -7.97 -3.25
N ASP A 370 -3.65 -7.40 -4.45
CA ASP A 370 -4.80 -7.63 -5.33
C ASP A 370 -4.87 -9.07 -5.87
N ILE A 371 -6.08 -9.62 -5.90
CA ILE A 371 -6.42 -10.85 -6.62
C ILE A 371 -6.98 -10.45 -7.98
N SER A 372 -6.36 -10.96 -9.04
CA SER A 372 -6.87 -10.80 -10.41
C SER A 372 -8.24 -11.46 -10.53
N SER A 373 -9.22 -10.71 -11.04
CA SER A 373 -10.57 -11.21 -11.23
C SER A 373 -11.15 -10.65 -12.51
N GLN A 374 -11.63 -11.52 -13.39
CA GLN A 374 -12.37 -11.12 -14.60
C GLN A 374 -13.69 -10.40 -14.31
N TYR A 375 -14.12 -10.39 -13.03
CA TYR A 375 -15.34 -9.72 -12.59
C TYR A 375 -15.08 -8.35 -11.97
N ALA A 376 -13.82 -7.94 -11.81
CA ALA A 376 -13.46 -6.61 -11.34
C ALA A 376 -13.67 -5.58 -12.46
N VAL A 377 -14.24 -4.43 -12.11
CA VAL A 377 -14.42 -3.32 -13.06
C VAL A 377 -13.13 -2.51 -13.09
N GLU A 378 -12.38 -2.61 -14.18
CA GLU A 378 -11.16 -1.81 -14.37
C GLU A 378 -11.54 -0.33 -14.54
N GLY A 379 -10.98 0.53 -13.69
CA GLY A 379 -11.10 1.97 -13.88
C GLY A 379 -10.37 2.36 -15.16
N GLN A 380 -11.07 3.01 -16.10
CA GLN A 380 -10.37 3.60 -17.23
C GLN A 380 -9.44 4.69 -16.69
N ASN A 381 -8.13 4.51 -16.87
CA ASN A 381 -7.19 5.62 -16.84
C ASN A 381 -7.61 6.56 -17.96
N VAL A 382 -8.35 7.61 -17.62
CA VAL A 382 -8.46 8.76 -18.51
C VAL A 382 -7.09 9.40 -18.49
N GLU A 383 -6.26 9.05 -19.47
CA GLU A 383 -5.09 9.85 -19.82
C GLU A 383 -5.58 11.28 -19.99
N VAL A 384 -5.06 12.18 -19.15
CA VAL A 384 -5.17 13.61 -19.42
C VAL A 384 -4.37 13.82 -20.70
N GLN A 385 -5.06 13.82 -21.84
CA GLN A 385 -4.53 14.43 -23.04
C GLN A 385 -4.26 15.88 -22.69
N GLN A 386 -2.98 16.20 -22.47
CA GLN A 386 -2.50 17.55 -22.73
C GLN A 386 -2.81 17.79 -24.21
N THR A 387 -3.89 18.51 -24.47
CA THR A 387 -4.01 19.29 -25.68
C THR A 387 -2.90 20.32 -25.59
N ASP A 388 -1.76 19.98 -26.14
CA ASP A 388 -0.80 20.98 -26.60
C ASP A 388 -1.55 21.76 -27.67
N ASP A 389 -1.95 22.98 -27.32
CA ASP A 389 -2.46 23.94 -28.29
C ASP A 389 -1.32 24.21 -29.28
N ASP A 390 -1.50 23.68 -30.49
CA ASP A 390 -0.74 24.00 -31.69
C ASP A 390 -0.85 25.52 -31.96
N ASP A 391 0.13 26.30 -31.53
CA ASP A 391 0.51 27.52 -32.24
C ASP A 391 1.65 27.16 -33.19
N ASP A 392 1.24 26.84 -34.42
CA ASP A 392 2.05 26.84 -35.62
C ASP A 392 2.90 28.13 -35.71
N ASP A 393 4.23 27.99 -35.76
CA ASP A 393 5.02 28.75 -36.72
C ASP A 393 6.30 28.01 -37.10
N ASP A 394 6.22 27.46 -38.31
CA ASP A 394 7.15 26.60 -39.02
C ASP A 394 8.32 27.44 -39.59
N ALA A 395 9.56 27.23 -39.12
CA ALA A 395 10.75 27.73 -39.81
C ALA A 395 11.92 26.74 -39.79
N LYS A 396 11.92 25.89 -40.81
CA LYS A 396 12.99 25.01 -41.29
C LYS A 396 14.37 25.70 -41.33
N PHE A 397 15.41 25.03 -40.81
CA PHE A 397 16.74 25.08 -41.43
C PHE A 397 17.47 23.73 -41.32
N ARG A 398 17.83 23.17 -42.48
CA ARG A 398 18.62 21.95 -42.64
C ARG A 398 20.10 22.27 -42.89
N GLU A 399 20.94 21.36 -42.39
CA GLU A 399 22.37 21.08 -42.70
C GLU A 399 23.38 22.18 -42.30
N ARG A 400 24.53 21.85 -41.68
CA ARG A 400 25.59 20.99 -42.23
C ARG A 400 26.47 20.30 -41.19
N ARG A 401 27.10 19.24 -41.68
CA ARG A 401 28.07 18.31 -41.06
C ARG A 401 29.42 18.97 -40.79
N HIS A 402 30.08 18.45 -39.75
CA HIS A 402 31.52 18.38 -39.45
C HIS A 402 32.41 19.61 -39.77
N CYS A 403 32.97 20.20 -38.70
CA CYS A 403 34.38 20.55 -38.61
C CYS A 403 34.85 20.49 -37.15
N ASN A 404 35.93 19.73 -36.91
CA ASN A 404 36.80 19.85 -35.75
C ASN A 404 37.41 21.25 -35.69
N GLN A 405 37.62 21.79 -34.48
CA GLN A 405 38.90 22.30 -33.96
C GLN A 405 38.68 23.29 -32.80
N GLY A 406 39.39 23.07 -31.69
CA GLY A 406 40.23 24.08 -31.04
C GLY A 406 39.57 25.26 -30.30
N ILE A 407 39.69 25.22 -28.97
CA ILE A 407 40.11 26.31 -28.05
C ILE A 407 40.07 27.75 -28.60
N GLY A 408 39.29 28.64 -27.97
CA GLY A 408 39.54 30.08 -28.08
C GLY A 408 38.40 30.98 -27.62
N ASN A 409 38.74 31.95 -26.78
CA ASN A 409 37.88 33.00 -26.21
C ASN A 409 37.29 33.96 -27.27
N GLY A 410 36.23 34.68 -26.90
CA GLY A 410 36.01 36.05 -27.38
C GLY A 410 34.75 36.28 -28.21
N ALA A 411 34.15 37.45 -27.97
CA ALA A 411 32.86 37.93 -28.46
C ALA A 411 32.94 38.55 -29.88
N GLU A 412 31.77 39.03 -30.35
CA GLU A 412 31.49 39.81 -31.58
C GLU A 412 31.33 38.90 -32.82
N GLY A 413 30.15 38.75 -33.43
CA GLY A 413 29.23 39.78 -33.93
C GLY A 413 29.46 39.92 -35.43
N CYS A 414 28.45 39.65 -36.29
CA CYS A 414 28.23 40.25 -37.62
C CYS A 414 27.04 39.60 -38.36
N ASP A 415 25.95 40.36 -38.45
CA ASP A 415 25.05 40.46 -39.61
C ASP A 415 25.84 40.84 -40.88
N PRO A 416 25.50 40.28 -42.05
CA PRO A 416 25.29 41.17 -43.19
C PRO A 416 24.14 40.73 -44.11
N GLY A 417 23.25 41.69 -44.39
CA GLY A 417 22.15 41.54 -45.32
C GLY A 417 22.48 41.77 -46.80
N ASN A 418 21.42 41.62 -47.61
CA ASN A 418 21.11 42.19 -48.94
C ASN A 418 20.04 41.26 -49.54
N SER A 419 18.89 41.69 -50.06
CA SER A 419 18.70 42.79 -51.00
C SER A 419 17.21 43.21 -51.04
N GLN A 420 17.02 44.52 -51.16
CA GLN A 420 15.88 45.36 -51.54
C GLN A 420 14.97 44.85 -52.71
N PRO A 421 14.00 45.65 -53.21
CA PRO A 421 12.89 46.37 -52.56
C PRO A 421 11.55 46.27 -53.36
N HIS A 422 10.41 46.66 -52.79
CA HIS A 422 9.28 47.37 -53.41
C HIS A 422 8.37 47.79 -52.24
N GLY A 423 7.95 49.04 -52.00
CA GLY A 423 7.63 50.13 -52.90
C GLY A 423 6.12 50.40 -52.78
N GLY A 424 5.72 51.47 -52.07
CA GLY A 424 4.32 51.91 -51.92
C GLY A 424 4.06 52.48 -50.53
N SER A 425 4.47 53.71 -50.20
CA SER A 425 3.87 55.00 -50.57
C SER A 425 2.65 55.40 -49.72
N ASN A 426 2.88 56.40 -48.86
CA ASN A 426 2.01 57.57 -48.62
C ASN A 426 0.77 57.32 -47.73
N ASP A 427 0.24 58.24 -46.94
CA ASP A 427 0.58 59.58 -46.47
C ASP A 427 -0.53 59.96 -45.46
N GLU A 428 -0.31 61.02 -44.68
CA GLU A 428 -1.31 61.78 -43.89
C GLU A 428 -1.88 61.10 -42.63
N GLY A 429 -1.77 61.61 -41.40
CA GLY A 429 -1.74 62.99 -40.95
C GLY A 429 -3.14 63.42 -40.49
N GLY A 430 -3.45 63.42 -39.18
CA GLY A 430 -4.72 64.00 -38.73
C GLY A 430 -5.27 63.65 -37.34
N ARG A 431 -4.77 64.36 -36.31
CA ARG A 431 -5.47 64.94 -35.14
C ARG A 431 -6.86 64.41 -34.64
N THR A 432 -6.84 64.07 -33.34
CA THR A 432 -7.74 64.51 -32.22
C THR A 432 -9.16 63.88 -32.05
N PRO A 433 -9.89 64.11 -30.93
CA PRO A 433 -9.73 63.44 -29.63
C PRO A 433 -11.08 62.96 -29.04
N GLY A 434 -11.06 62.20 -27.94
CA GLY A 434 -12.29 61.85 -27.21
C GLY A 434 -12.05 61.46 -25.77
N ASN A 435 -12.29 62.40 -24.86
CA ASN A 435 -12.47 62.15 -23.43
C ASN A 435 -13.71 61.29 -23.18
N LYS A 436 -13.58 60.29 -22.31
CA LYS A 436 -14.47 60.05 -21.17
C LYS A 436 -13.74 59.29 -20.08
#